data_AF-X0RF13-F1
#
_entry.id   AF-X0RF13-F1
#
_cell.length_a   1.000
_cell.length_b   1.000
_cell.length_c   1.000
_cell.angle_alpha   90.00
_cell.angle_beta   90.00
_cell.angle_gamma   90.00
#
_symmetry.space_group_name_H-M   'P 1'
#
loop_
_entity.id
_entity.type
_entity.pdbx_description
1 polymer ?
#
loop_
_entity_poly.entity_id
_entity_poly.type
_entity_poly.pdbx_seq_one_letter_code
_entity_poly.pdbx_strand_id
1 'polypeptide(L)' 'MCLIVLAVKKHPNYKLIIAANRDEFYDRATAAADFWKDKPELLAGRDLQAGGTWLGITRGGRIA' A
#
# COMPACT_ATOMS: atom_id res chain seq x y z
N MET A 1 5.86 15.31 0.37
CA MET A 1 5.82 14.83 1.77
C MET A 1 4.88 13.63 1.88
N CYS A 2 5.37 12.46 2.28
CA CYS A 2 4.51 11.28 2.46
C CYS A 2 3.73 11.35 3.78
N LEU A 3 2.53 10.77 3.81
CA LEU A 3 1.69 10.68 5.00
C LEU A 3 1.18 9.25 5.18
N ILE A 4 1.18 8.79 6.43
CA ILE A 4 0.41 7.61 6.84
C ILE A 4 -0.47 8.03 8.02
N VAL A 5 -1.75 7.72 7.94
CA VAL A 5 -2.73 7.87 9.02
C VAL A 5 -3.07 6.49 9.57
N LEU A 6 -3.02 6.38 10.90
CA LEU A 6 -3.28 5.14 11.63
C LEU A 6 -4.42 5.35 12.63
N ALA A 7 -5.42 4.48 12.58
CA ALA A 7 -6.47 4.40 13.57
C ALA A 7 -6.52 2.97 14.13
N VAL A 8 -6.08 2.81 15.39
CA VAL A 8 -6.01 1.53 16.09
C VAL A 8 -7.11 1.46 17.15
N LYS A 9 -8.01 0.47 17.03
CA LYS A 9 -9.16 0.30 17.94
C LYS A 9 -10.00 1.59 18.10
N LYS A 10 -10.15 2.35 17.01
CA LYS A 10 -10.94 3.60 16.98
C LYS A 10 -12.24 3.50 16.19
N HIS A 11 -12.51 2.36 15.55
CA HIS A 11 -13.73 2.13 14.76
C HIS A 11 -14.46 0.88 15.28
N PRO A 12 -15.80 0.86 15.36
CA PRO A 12 -16.55 -0.29 15.89
C PRO A 12 -16.32 -1.59 15.10
N ASN A 13 -16.14 -1.49 13.78
CA ASN A 13 -16.01 -2.67 12.90
C ASN A 13 -14.56 -3.01 12.52
N TYR A 14 -13.62 -2.08 12.65
CA TYR A 14 -12.26 -2.25 12.13
C TYR A 14 -11.26 -2.11 13.27
N LYS A 15 -10.49 -3.18 13.54
CA LYS A 15 -9.45 -3.18 14.57
C LYS A 15 -8.29 -2.25 14.21
N LEU A 16 -8.03 -2.08 12.92
CA LEU A 16 -6.99 -1.25 12.35
C LEU A 16 -7.48 -0.63 11.04
N ILE A 17 -7.28 0.67 10.85
CA ILE A 17 -7.45 1.39 9.59
C ILE A 17 -6.12 2.07 9.28
N ILE A 18 -5.66 1.91 8.03
CA ILE A 18 -4.45 2.55 7.51
C ILE A 18 -4.83 3.28 6.23
N ALA A 19 -4.48 4.56 6.15
CA ALA A 19 -4.57 5.34 4.92
C ALA A 19 -3.21 5.98 4.66
N ALA A 20 -2.69 5.82 3.45
CA ALA A 20 -1.36 6.29 3.10
C ALA A 20 -1.38 7.07 1.79
N ASN A 21 -0.55 8.11 1.73
CA ASN A 21 -0.25 8.89 0.53
C ASN A 21 1.28 8.94 0.35
N ARG A 22 1.80 8.39 -0.75
CA ARG A 22 3.16 8.70 -1.25
C ARG A 22 3.02 9.90 -2.19
N ASP A 23 3.48 11.04 -1.70
CA ASP A 23 3.72 12.21 -2.52
C ASP A 23 5.05 12.04 -3.27
N GLU A 24 5.01 12.19 -4.58
CA GLU A 24 6.10 11.86 -5.49
C GLU A 24 5.97 12.64 -6.80
N PHE A 25 7.05 12.68 -7.58
CA PHE A 25 7.05 13.33 -8.88
C PHE A 25 5.95 12.79 -9.81
N TYR A 26 5.24 13.69 -10.48
CA TYR A 26 4.15 13.34 -11.41
C TYR A 26 4.60 12.46 -12.58
N ASP A 27 5.86 12.58 -13.00
CA ASP A 27 6.45 11.77 -14.08
C ASP A 27 6.91 10.38 -13.60
N ARG A 28 6.82 10.09 -12.30
CA ARG A 28 7.14 8.76 -11.77
C ARG A 28 5.99 7.79 -11.97
N ALA A 29 6.06 7.02 -13.04
CA ALA A 29 5.06 6.03 -13.39
C ALA A 29 4.85 4.97 -12.29
N THR A 30 3.58 4.76 -11.92
CA THR A 30 3.14 3.72 -10.98
C THR A 30 1.96 2.95 -11.56
N ALA A 31 1.82 1.69 -11.17
CA ALA A 31 0.60 0.91 -11.40
C ALA A 31 -0.30 0.96 -10.16
N ALA A 32 -1.62 0.98 -10.40
CA ALA A 32 -2.63 0.91 -9.36
C ALA A 32 -2.48 -0.37 -8.53
N ALA A 33 -3.04 -0.34 -7.31
CA ALA A 33 -2.98 -1.49 -6.43
C ALA A 33 -3.73 -2.70 -7.00
N ASP A 34 -3.02 -3.82 -7.10
CA ASP A 34 -3.56 -5.10 -7.52
C ASP A 34 -2.74 -6.22 -6.88
N PHE A 35 -3.20 -7.47 -7.00
CA PHE A 35 -2.37 -8.63 -6.74
C PHE A 35 -1.34 -8.81 -7.85
N TRP A 36 -0.07 -8.76 -7.49
CA TRP A 36 1.00 -8.80 -8.49
C TRP A 36 1.13 -10.18 -9.11
N LYS A 37 1.30 -10.25 -10.44
CA LYS A 37 1.46 -11.54 -11.15
C LYS A 37 2.68 -12.34 -10.68
N ASP A 38 3.79 -11.66 -10.41
CA ASP A 38 5.04 -12.23 -9.91
C ASP A 38 5.05 -12.45 -8.40
N LYS A 39 4.12 -11.83 -7.66
CA LYS A 39 3.92 -12.02 -6.21
C LYS A 39 2.42 -12.05 -5.87
N PRO A 40 1.69 -13.14 -6.19
CA PRO A 40 0.22 -13.20 -6.09
C PRO A 40 -0.38 -13.04 -4.68
N GLU A 41 0.48 -13.17 -3.67
CA GLU A 41 0.13 -12.96 -2.27
C GLU A 41 0.10 -11.49 -1.87
N LEU A 42 0.73 -10.59 -2.64
CA LEU A 42 0.89 -9.18 -2.32
C LEU A 42 -0.14 -8.33 -3.06
N LEU A 43 -0.98 -7.61 -2.31
CA LEU A 43 -1.81 -6.52 -2.80
C LEU A 43 -1.12 -5.19 -2.53
N ALA A 44 -0.69 -4.48 -3.58
CA ALA A 44 -0.03 -3.18 -3.45
C ALA A 44 -0.01 -2.42 -4.79
N GLY A 45 0.09 -1.09 -4.76
CA GLY A 45 0.49 -0.33 -5.95
C GLY A 45 1.96 -0.60 -6.29
N ARG A 46 2.37 -0.51 -7.56
CA ARG A 46 3.75 -0.83 -7.98
C ARG A 46 4.45 0.38 -8.57
N ASP A 47 5.62 0.72 -8.04
CA ASP A 47 6.55 1.63 -8.69
C ASP A 47 7.10 0.97 -9.96
N LEU A 48 6.84 1.56 -11.13
CA LEU A 48 7.27 0.99 -12.41
C LEU A 48 8.71 1.37 -12.79
N GLN A 49 9.33 2.30 -12.06
CA GLN A 49 10.74 2.65 -12.24
C GLN A 49 11.65 1.80 -11.35
N ALA A 50 11.34 1.68 -10.05
CA ALA A 50 12.15 0.93 -9.09
C ALA A 50 11.63 -0.48 -8.78
N GLY A 51 10.42 -0.84 -9.22
CA GLY A 51 9.85 -2.18 -9.09
C GLY A 51 9.25 -2.52 -7.72
N GLY A 52 9.25 -1.57 -6.76
CA GLY A 52 8.80 -1.76 -5.38
C GLY A 52 7.42 -1.20 -5.06
N THR A 53 7.12 -1.04 -3.77
CA THR A 53 5.89 -0.41 -3.27
C THR A 53 6.15 0.32 -1.95
N TRP A 54 5.21 1.19 -1.55
CA TRP A 54 5.20 1.96 -0.30
C TRP A 54 4.44 1.33 0.83
N LEU A 55 3.40 0.61 0.45
CA LEU A 55 2.49 -0.02 1.37
C LEU A 55 1.84 -1.16 0.63
N GLY A 56 1.97 -2.35 1.19
CA GLY A 56 1.31 -3.54 0.71
C GLY A 56 0.76 -4.35 1.86
N ILE A 57 -0.19 -5.21 1.53
CA ILE A 57 -0.72 -6.22 2.44
C ILE A 57 -0.65 -7.58 1.76
N THR A 58 -0.23 -8.60 2.50
CA THR A 58 -0.31 -9.98 2.02
C THR A 58 -1.67 -10.59 2.32
N ARG A 59 -2.07 -11.66 1.62
CA ARG A 59 -3.29 -12.42 1.96
C ARG A 59 -3.29 -12.97 3.39
N GLY A 60 -2.10 -13.24 3.94
CA GLY A 60 -1.91 -13.62 5.35
C GLY A 60 -1.98 -12.45 6.34
N GLY A 61 -2.24 -11.23 5.88
CA GLY A 61 -2.42 -10.05 6.72
C GLY A 61 -1.12 -9.37 7.17
N ARG A 62 0.04 -9.73 6.60
CA ARG A 62 1.28 -8.99 6.85
C ARG A 62 1.24 -7.67 6.10
N ILE A 63 1.49 -6.57 6.80
CA ILE A 63 1.50 -5.21 6.24
C ILE A 63 2.94 -4.68 6.29
N ALA A 64 3.42 -4.08 5.21
CA ALA A 64 4.74 -3.46 5.11
C ALA A 64 4.75 -2.33 4.09
#